data_AF-A0AA46SJF3-F1
#
_entry.id   AF-A0AA46SJF3-F1
#
_cell.length_a   1.000
_cell.length_b   1.000
_cell.length_c   1.000
_cell.angle_alpha   90.00
_cell.angle_beta   90.00
_cell.angle_gamma   90.00
#
_symmetry.space_group_name_H-M   'P 1'
#
loop_
_entity.id
_entity.type
_entity.pdbx_description
1 polymer ?
#
loop_
_entity_poly.entity_id
_entity_poly.type
_entity_poly.pdbx_seq_one_letter_code
_entity_poly.pdbx_strand_id
1 'polypeptide(L)'
;MLKNFLFRNYPMWQYKETIFAENILIGHPIINLMIMAIVYPVTILIFIGRYPAGLLKQAGWILLWVFLYTSIEFINLFYLNLIEHSNGWSIQWSFFFNVFMFIILRIHHNRPLAALGIGFIWIIFLWKTFEVPKDLLR
;
A
#
# COMPACT_ATOMS: atom_id res chain seq x y z
N MET A 1 1.02 -2.04 -11.36
CA MET A 1 1.70 -2.67 -12.52
C MET A 1 3.21 -2.39 -12.57
N LEU A 2 3.67 -1.13 -12.50
CA LEU A 2 5.10 -0.80 -12.57
C LEU A 2 5.97 -1.48 -11.49
N LYS A 3 5.50 -1.56 -10.23
CA LYS A 3 6.20 -2.25 -9.13
C LYS A 3 6.52 -3.71 -9.46
N ASN A 4 5.56 -4.44 -10.04
CA ASN A 4 5.72 -5.88 -10.32
C ASN A 4 6.75 -6.13 -11.44
N PHE A 5 6.97 -5.14 -12.30
CA PHE A 5 7.98 -5.20 -13.35
C PHE A 5 9.36 -4.79 -12.81
N LEU A 6 9.45 -3.68 -12.07
CA LEU A 6 10.71 -3.13 -11.55
C LEU A 6 11.31 -3.94 -10.39
N PHE A 7 10.47 -4.45 -9.48
CA PHE A 7 10.92 -5.13 -8.26
C PHE A 7 10.72 -6.64 -8.32
N ARG A 8 10.65 -7.22 -9.54
CA ARG A 8 10.42 -8.65 -9.73
C ARG A 8 11.45 -9.52 -9.00
N ASN A 9 12.70 -9.05 -8.95
CA ASN A 9 13.82 -9.76 -8.31
C ASN A 9 14.12 -9.30 -6.88
N TYR A 10 13.37 -8.32 -6.35
CA TYR A 10 13.57 -7.79 -4.99
C TYR A 10 12.25 -7.36 -4.33
N PRO A 11 11.34 -8.32 -4.06
CA PRO A 11 10.06 -7.99 -3.48
C PRO A 11 10.16 -7.65 -2.00
N MET A 12 9.63 -6.50 -1.60
CA MET A 12 9.46 -6.15 -0.18
C MET A 12 8.13 -6.66 0.37
N TRP A 13 7.07 -6.48 -0.43
CA TRP A 13 5.71 -6.88 -0.10
C TRP A 13 5.09 -7.55 -1.33
N GLN A 14 4.67 -8.79 -1.19
CA GLN A 14 4.06 -9.57 -2.26
C GLN A 14 2.78 -10.27 -1.79
N TYR A 15 1.85 -10.44 -2.72
CA TYR A 15 0.70 -11.30 -2.53
C TYR A 15 1.05 -12.70 -3.06
N LYS A 16 0.94 -13.73 -2.21
CA LYS A 16 1.28 -15.12 -2.49
C LYS A 16 0.01 -15.93 -2.72
N GLU A 17 0.04 -16.85 -3.68
CA GLU A 17 -1.04 -17.84 -3.86
C GLU A 17 -0.85 -18.97 -2.83
N THR A 18 -1.92 -19.34 -2.13
CA THR A 18 -1.96 -20.53 -1.28
C THR A 18 -2.95 -21.56 -1.80
N ILE A 19 -2.74 -22.82 -1.43
CA ILE A 19 -3.32 -24.06 -2.00
C ILE A 19 -4.87 -24.05 -2.09
N PHE A 20 -5.57 -23.26 -1.27
CA PHE A 20 -7.04 -23.10 -1.35
C PHE A 20 -7.51 -22.18 -2.50
N ALA A 21 -6.61 -21.37 -3.05
CA ALA A 21 -6.88 -20.35 -4.07
C ALA A 21 -6.63 -20.83 -5.51
N GLU A 22 -5.86 -21.91 -5.73
CA GLU A 22 -5.53 -22.36 -7.10
C GLU A 22 -6.77 -22.74 -7.93
N ASN A 23 -7.84 -23.24 -7.30
CA ASN A 23 -9.07 -23.65 -7.99
C ASN A 23 -10.15 -22.56 -8.10
N ILE A 24 -10.04 -21.45 -7.38
CA ILE A 24 -11.06 -20.37 -7.36
C ILE A 24 -10.49 -19.05 -7.91
N LEU A 25 -9.19 -18.83 -7.80
CA LEU A 25 -8.52 -17.57 -8.11
C LEU A 25 -7.59 -17.74 -9.32
N ILE A 26 -8.16 -18.25 -10.41
CA ILE A 26 -7.54 -18.27 -11.74
C ILE A 26 -7.28 -16.82 -12.17
N GLY A 27 -6.06 -16.34 -11.92
CA GLY A 27 -5.54 -15.13 -12.55
C GLY A 27 -5.14 -14.01 -11.58
N HIS A 28 -3.92 -14.12 -11.06
CA HIS A 28 -3.11 -13.04 -10.48
C HIS A 28 -3.26 -11.64 -11.15
N PRO A 29 -3.43 -11.48 -12.50
CA PRO A 29 -3.68 -10.16 -13.08
C PRO A 29 -5.11 -9.63 -12.88
N ILE A 30 -6.14 -10.48 -12.92
CA ILE A 30 -7.54 -10.04 -12.88
C ILE A 30 -7.91 -9.52 -11.50
N ILE A 31 -7.51 -10.24 -10.44
CA ILE A 31 -7.77 -9.82 -9.05
C ILE A 31 -6.99 -8.55 -8.73
N ASN A 32 -5.72 -8.48 -9.11
CA ASN A 32 -4.93 -7.25 -8.96
C ASN A 32 -5.55 -6.09 -9.74
N LEU A 33 -6.07 -6.33 -10.95
CA LEU A 33 -6.80 -5.34 -11.73
C LEU A 33 -8.08 -4.89 -11.03
N MET A 34 -8.87 -5.81 -10.46
CA MET A 34 -10.09 -5.47 -9.73
C MET A 34 -9.78 -4.66 -8.47
N ILE A 35 -8.77 -5.05 -7.69
CA ILE A 35 -8.34 -4.28 -6.53
C ILE A 35 -7.89 -2.88 -6.96
N MET A 36 -7.10 -2.77 -8.01
CA MET A 36 -6.60 -1.48 -8.50
C MET A 36 -7.68 -0.60 -9.14
N ALA A 37 -8.64 -1.18 -9.87
CA ALA A 37 -9.66 -0.44 -10.60
C ALA A 37 -10.91 -0.15 -9.76
N ILE A 38 -11.17 -0.94 -8.71
CA ILE A 38 -12.37 -0.83 -7.89
C ILE A 38 -12.00 -0.46 -6.45
N VAL A 39 -11.22 -1.29 -5.77
CA VAL A 39 -10.96 -1.11 -4.33
C VAL A 39 -10.21 0.19 -4.05
N TYR A 40 -9.19 0.53 -4.84
CA TYR A 40 -8.42 1.77 -4.64
C TYR A 40 -9.26 3.03 -4.92
N PRO A 41 -9.96 3.17 -6.07
CA PRO A 41 -10.82 4.33 -6.29
C PRO A 41 -11.94 4.45 -5.26
N VAL A 42 -12.58 3.34 -4.89
CA VAL A 42 -13.62 3.33 -3.85
C VAL A 42 -13.06 3.79 -2.51
N THR A 43 -11.88 3.30 -2.11
CA THR A 43 -11.21 3.75 -0.89
C THR A 43 -10.98 5.27 -0.91
N ILE A 44 -10.46 5.80 -2.02
CA ILE A 44 -10.19 7.24 -2.17
C ILE A 44 -11.49 8.04 -2.08
N LEU A 45 -12.55 7.61 -2.76
CA LEU A 45 -13.85 8.27 -2.75
C LEU A 45 -14.46 8.31 -1.35
N ILE A 46 -14.45 7.19 -0.62
CA ILE A 46 -14.99 7.15 0.75
C ILE A 46 -14.10 7.99 1.68
N PHE A 47 -12.77 7.87 1.57
CA PHE A 47 -11.82 8.58 2.43
C PHE A 47 -11.97 10.10 2.30
N ILE A 48 -11.99 10.61 1.06
CA ILE A 48 -12.10 12.06 0.78
C ILE A 48 -13.54 12.53 1.01
N GLY A 49 -14.54 11.78 0.53
CA GLY A 49 -15.95 12.18 0.58
C GLY A 49 -16.52 12.26 2.00
N ARG A 50 -15.98 11.49 2.96
CA ARG A 50 -16.37 11.53 4.38
C ARG A 50 -15.29 12.10 5.29
N TYR A 51 -14.33 12.83 4.74
CA TYR A 51 -13.22 13.37 5.52
C TYR A 51 -13.73 14.43 6.54
N PRO A 52 -13.58 14.20 7.86
CA PRO A 52 -14.20 15.07 8.86
C PRO A 52 -13.49 16.42 9.00
N ALA A 53 -14.25 17.42 9.45
CA ALA A 53 -13.71 18.71 9.87
C ALA A 53 -13.18 18.65 11.32
N GLY A 54 -12.00 19.24 11.55
CA GLY A 54 -11.35 19.33 12.86
C GLY A 54 -10.16 18.37 13.04
N LEU A 55 -9.03 18.89 13.52
CA LEU A 55 -7.74 18.19 13.57
C LEU A 55 -7.79 16.82 14.27
N LEU A 56 -8.47 16.72 15.42
CA LEU A 56 -8.61 15.46 16.16
C LEU A 56 -9.43 14.42 15.39
N LYS A 57 -10.53 14.84 14.76
CA LYS A 57 -11.38 13.94 13.96
C LYS A 57 -10.64 13.48 12.69
N GLN A 58 -9.83 14.36 12.11
CA GLN A 58 -8.98 14.06 10.96
C GLN A 58 -7.91 13.02 11.30
N ALA A 59 -7.23 13.19 12.43
CA ALA A 59 -6.26 12.20 12.91
C ALA A 59 -6.94 10.85 13.17
N GLY A 60 -8.08 10.84 13.86
CA GLY A 60 -8.87 9.62 14.10
C GLY A 60 -9.34 8.95 12.81
N TRP A 61 -9.75 9.73 11.80
CA TRP A 61 -10.14 9.20 10.49
C TRP A 61 -8.97 8.53 9.77
N ILE A 62 -7.80 9.17 9.74
CA ILE A 62 -6.58 8.57 9.17
C ILE A 62 -6.23 7.28 9.91
N LEU A 63 -6.22 7.30 11.24
CA LEU A 63 -5.90 6.13 12.06
C LEU A 63 -6.88 4.97 11.83
N LEU A 64 -8.18 5.24 11.65
CA LEU A 64 -9.17 4.21 11.33
C LEU A 64 -8.82 3.51 10.01
N TRP A 65 -8.50 4.28 8.97
CA TRP A 65 -8.15 3.72 7.67
C TRP A 65 -6.84 2.95 7.69
N VAL A 66 -5.84 3.49 8.38
CA VAL A 66 -4.55 2.81 8.62
C VAL A 66 -4.78 1.49 9.35
N PHE A 67 -5.61 1.51 10.40
CA PHE A 67 -5.94 0.32 11.18
C PHE A 67 -6.67 -0.72 10.34
N LEU A 68 -7.63 -0.31 9.51
CA LEU A 68 -8.34 -1.20 8.59
C LEU A 68 -7.38 -1.90 7.63
N TYR A 69 -6.52 -1.15 6.95
CA TYR A 69 -5.54 -1.71 6.01
C TYR A 69 -4.52 -2.63 6.70
N THR A 70 -4.00 -2.19 7.86
CA THR A 70 -3.03 -2.99 8.63
C THR A 70 -3.67 -4.27 9.18
N SER A 71 -4.94 -4.23 9.58
CA SER A 71 -5.67 -5.42 10.06
C SER A 71 -5.92 -6.42 8.94
N ILE A 72 -6.33 -5.94 7.76
CA ILE A 72 -6.47 -6.80 6.57
C ILE A 72 -5.14 -7.47 6.23
N GLU A 73 -4.06 -6.71 6.23
CA GLU A 73 -2.73 -7.24 5.96
C GLU A 73 -2.28 -8.26 7.01
N PHE A 74 -2.50 -7.96 8.30
CA PHE A 74 -2.19 -8.88 9.39
C PHE A 74 -2.94 -10.21 9.24
N ILE A 75 -4.22 -10.18 8.91
CA ILE A 75 -5.02 -11.40 8.67
C ILE A 75 -4.45 -12.18 7.48
N ASN A 76 -4.15 -11.49 6.38
CA ASN A 76 -3.62 -12.14 5.18
C ASN A 76 -2.21 -12.71 5.38
N LEU A 77 -1.40 -12.08 6.23
CA LEU A 77 -0.04 -12.51 6.51
C LEU A 77 0.01 -13.69 7.50
N PHE A 78 -0.75 -13.65 8.59
CA PHE A 78 -0.66 -14.66 9.65
C PHE A 78 -1.66 -15.80 9.53
N TYR A 79 -2.83 -15.59 8.91
CA TYR A 79 -3.90 -16.59 8.89
C TYR A 79 -4.15 -17.17 7.50
N LEU A 80 -4.03 -16.35 6.45
CA LEU A 80 -4.32 -16.79 5.08
C LEU A 80 -3.05 -17.15 4.29
N ASN A 81 -1.87 -16.75 4.78
CA ASN A 81 -0.58 -16.88 4.09
C ASN A 81 -0.62 -16.31 2.66
N LEU A 82 -1.48 -15.31 2.43
CA LEU A 82 -1.71 -14.65 1.14
C LEU A 82 -0.78 -13.46 0.93
N ILE A 83 -0.05 -13.03 1.97
CA ILE A 83 0.94 -11.95 1.88
C ILE A 83 2.26 -12.45 2.44
N GLU A 84 3.33 -12.19 1.69
CA GLU A 84 4.70 -12.46 2.10
C GLU A 84 5.47 -11.15 2.20
N HIS A 85 6.10 -10.95 3.35
CA HIS A 85 7.06 -9.87 3.57
C HIS A 85 8.47 -10.42 3.34
N SER A 86 9.28 -9.65 2.62
CA SER A 86 10.63 -10.04 2.23
C SER A 86 11.54 -8.82 2.25
N ASN A 87 12.87 -9.04 2.20
CA ASN A 87 13.86 -7.96 2.14
C ASN A 87 13.74 -6.91 3.26
N GLY A 88 13.54 -7.37 4.50
CA GLY A 88 13.48 -6.51 5.68
C GLY A 88 12.16 -5.77 5.88
N TRP A 89 11.18 -5.94 4.98
CA TRP A 89 9.85 -5.40 5.16
C TRP A 89 9.14 -6.10 6.32
N SER A 90 8.41 -5.35 7.13
CA SER A 90 7.65 -5.88 8.27
C SER A 90 6.28 -5.22 8.34
N ILE A 91 5.38 -5.79 9.15
CA ILE A 91 4.06 -5.20 9.39
C ILE A 91 4.12 -3.77 9.94
N GLN A 92 5.19 -3.43 10.68
CA GLN A 92 5.42 -2.08 11.17
C GLN A 92 5.73 -1.12 10.02
N TRP A 93 6.54 -1.55 9.05
CA TRP A 93 6.80 -0.77 7.84
C TRP A 93 5.53 -0.59 6.99
N SER A 94 4.68 -1.61 6.89
CA SER A 94 3.36 -1.46 6.27
C SER A 94 2.48 -0.46 6.99
N PHE A 95 2.46 -0.48 8.33
CA PHE A 95 1.73 0.50 9.12
C PHE A 95 2.20 1.93 8.83
N PHE A 96 3.51 2.19 8.90
CA PHE A 96 4.08 3.51 8.59
C PHE A 96 3.79 3.94 7.14
N PHE A 97 3.89 3.01 6.20
CA PHE A 97 3.56 3.25 4.80
C PHE A 97 2.09 3.66 4.64
N ASN A 98 1.16 2.96 5.29
CA ASN A 98 -0.26 3.28 5.25
C ASN A 98 -0.55 4.66 5.86
N VAL A 99 0.04 4.99 7.02
CA VAL A 99 -0.08 6.33 7.63
C VAL A 99 0.34 7.40 6.63
N PHE A 100 1.51 7.23 6.04
CA PHE A 100 2.05 8.19 5.09
C PHE A 100 1.22 8.29 3.81
N MET A 101 0.71 7.16 3.31
CA MET A 101 -0.17 7.11 2.14
C MET A 101 -1.45 7.94 2.36
N PHE A 102 -2.15 7.75 3.48
CA PHE A 102 -3.39 8.51 3.76
C PHE A 102 -3.13 10.00 4.00
N ILE A 103 -1.98 10.36 4.59
CA ILE A 103 -1.56 11.76 4.72
C ILE A 103 -1.31 12.39 3.34
N ILE A 104 -0.53 11.72 2.48
CA ILE A 104 -0.29 12.19 1.11
C ILE A 104 -1.59 12.32 0.34
N LEU A 105 -2.49 11.33 0.46
CA LEU A 105 -3.78 11.37 -0.24
C LEU A 105 -4.58 12.61 0.13
N ARG A 106 -4.55 13.00 1.42
CA ARG A 106 -5.18 14.24 1.88
C ARG A 106 -4.49 15.48 1.31
N ILE A 107 -3.16 15.52 1.30
CA ILE A 107 -2.41 16.65 0.74
C ILE A 107 -2.64 16.76 -0.77
N HIS A 108 -2.68 15.64 -1.48
CA HIS A 108 -2.85 15.58 -2.93
C HIS A 108 -4.17 16.18 -3.38
N HIS A 109 -5.24 15.94 -2.62
CA HIS A 109 -6.56 16.53 -2.89
C HIS A 109 -6.53 18.07 -2.91
N ASN A 110 -5.73 18.69 -2.04
CA ASN A 110 -5.65 20.15 -1.94
C ASN A 110 -4.53 20.74 -2.81
N ARG A 111 -3.38 20.04 -2.91
CA ARG A 111 -2.16 20.49 -3.58
C ARG A 111 -1.45 19.30 -4.24
N PRO A 112 -1.84 18.92 -5.46
CA PRO A 112 -1.31 17.72 -6.12
C PRO A 112 0.21 17.81 -6.36
N LEU A 113 0.73 18.98 -6.75
CA LEU A 113 2.17 19.18 -6.99
C LEU A 113 3.01 19.01 -5.72
N ALA A 114 2.53 19.52 -4.58
CA ALA A 114 3.23 19.36 -3.30
C ALA A 114 3.25 17.89 -2.86
N ALA A 115 2.13 17.18 -3.03
CA ALA A 115 2.03 15.76 -2.73
C ALA A 115 2.98 14.91 -3.59
N LEU A 116 3.18 15.26 -4.86
CA LEU A 116 4.15 14.58 -5.73
C LEU A 116 5.58 14.75 -5.21
N GLY A 117 5.98 15.96 -4.82
CA GLY A 117 7.32 16.21 -4.27
C GLY A 117 7.57 15.43 -2.97
N ILE A 118 6.60 15.46 -2.04
CA ILE A 118 6.68 14.73 -0.77
C ILE A 118 6.72 13.21 -1.01
N GLY A 119 5.91 12.71 -1.95
CA GLY A 119 5.91 11.31 -2.35
C GLY A 119 7.25 10.87 -2.95
N PHE A 120 7.88 11.70 -3.77
CA PHE A 120 9.19 11.41 -4.34
C PHE A 120 10.28 11.33 -3.26
N ILE A 121 10.29 12.26 -2.31
CA ILE A 121 11.21 12.22 -1.16
C ILE A 121 11.02 10.94 -0.36
N TRP A 122 9.77 10.53 -0.12
CA TRP A 122 9.47 9.31 0.61
C TRP A 122 9.94 8.04 -0.09
N ILE A 123 9.78 7.97 -1.42
CA ILE A 123 10.28 6.85 -2.21
C ILE A 123 11.81 6.76 -2.08
N ILE A 124 12.53 7.89 -2.17
CA ILE A 124 13.99 7.92 -1.99
C ILE A 124 14.37 7.48 -0.58
N PHE A 125 13.63 7.92 0.44
CA PHE A 125 13.85 7.51 1.83
C PHE A 125 13.73 5.99 1.98
N LEU A 126 12.64 5.39 1.51
CA LEU A 126 12.45 3.94 1.56
C LEU A 126 13.52 3.21 0.75
N TRP A 127 13.91 3.72 -0.42
CA TRP A 127 14.98 3.14 -1.23
C TRP A 127 16.27 2.98 -0.44
N LYS A 128 16.68 4.04 0.27
CA LYS A 128 17.90 4.02 1.09
C LYS A 128 17.78 3.06 2.27
N THR A 129 16.62 3.02 2.94
CA THR A 129 16.41 2.18 4.12
C THR A 129 16.41 0.68 3.80
N PHE A 130 15.84 0.29 2.67
CA PHE A 130 15.78 -1.13 2.25
C PHE A 130 16.93 -1.53 1.33
N GLU A 131 17.97 -0.68 1.20
CA GLU A 131 19.16 -0.90 0.38
C GLU A 131 18.85 -1.47 -1.01
N VAL A 132 17.76 -0.99 -1.62
CA VAL A 132 17.23 -1.57 -2.85
C VAL A 132 18.32 -1.48 -3.94
N PRO A 133 18.71 -2.62 -4.57
CA PRO A 133 19.76 -2.62 -5.59
C PRO A 133 19.43 -1.68 -6.74
N LYS A 134 20.36 -0.77 -7.06
CA LYS A 134 20.20 0.20 -8.17
C LYS A 134 20.18 -0.49 -9.54
N ASP A 135 20.69 -1.72 -9.62
CA ASP A 135 20.71 -2.53 -10.84
C ASP A 135 19.31 -2.93 -11.32
N LEU A 136 18.28 -2.80 -10.47
CA LEU A 136 16.88 -3.02 -10.83
C LEU A 136 16.29 -1.91 -11.72
N LEU A 137 16.98 -0.76 -11.85
CA LEU A 137 16.56 0.37 -12.68
C LEU A 137 17.16 0.36 -14.10
N ARG A 138 18.02 -0.60 -14.42
CA ARG A 138 18.77 -0.66 -15.68
C ARG A 138 18.06 -1.56 -16.70
#